data_AF-A0AAD2G0F4-F1
#
_entry.id   AF-A0AAD2G0F4-F1
#
_cell.length_a   1.000
_cell.length_b   1.000
_cell.length_c   1.000
_cell.angle_alpha   90.00
_cell.angle_beta   90.00
_cell.angle_gamma   90.00
#
_symmetry.space_group_name_H-M   'P 1'
#
loop_
_entity.id
_entity.type
_entity.pdbx_description
1 polymer ?
#
loop_
_entity_poly.entity_id
_entity_poly.type
_entity_poly.pdbx_seq_one_letter_code
_entity_poly.pdbx_strand_id
1 'polypeptide(L)'
;MAFEDRPLLSPTDMQFDLVSAIQEDISRSLVSWSPQHVYGHLDKTLLLEEMTWWEQKNLEVNGLAVEFCRELKANHQLIAPNPCLWGRWREKQVVSPEAKAAIAWDTLGRAMRSLPTGLKSWITKHWVGMCGTGKFKVLWGLEKTAACPHCGSFEDHLHVLQCCAVSATQEWERRVSALSTWMDMRLTDHSIKKAILMLLGGVCDPTLPSTQAISPVVQLASWHNRLSVTKASWKLSQELIALGFYMREQRNSAQHSDDNVQLRERHRTANEGIHSQFDMGPDDLP
;
A
#
# COMPACT_ATOMS: atom_id res chain seq x y z
N MET A 1 10.89 -14.90 17.84
CA MET A 1 11.53 -13.85 17.02
C MET A 1 11.84 -14.41 15.62
N ALA A 2 12.18 -13.58 14.64
CA ALA A 2 12.42 -13.96 13.23
C ALA A 2 13.59 -14.95 13.01
N PHE A 3 14.40 -15.18 14.05
CA PHE A 3 15.67 -15.90 14.00
C PHE A 3 15.78 -17.05 15.00
N GLU A 4 14.75 -17.29 15.82
CA GLU A 4 14.70 -18.54 16.61
C GLU A 4 14.24 -19.69 15.71
N ASP A 5 14.46 -20.94 16.11
CA ASP A 5 13.91 -22.17 15.50
C ASP A 5 12.37 -22.14 15.49
N ARG A 6 11.80 -21.24 14.69
CA ARG A 6 10.37 -21.15 14.44
C ARG A 6 10.00 -22.29 13.48
N PRO A 7 8.79 -22.87 13.65
CA PRO A 7 8.19 -23.65 12.59
C PRO A 7 8.13 -22.81 11.30
N LEU A 8 8.09 -23.47 10.14
CA LEU A 8 7.90 -22.89 8.81
C LEU A 8 7.17 -21.53 8.86
N LEU A 9 7.84 -20.48 8.36
CA LEU A 9 7.24 -19.15 8.24
C LEU A 9 5.86 -19.25 7.60
N SER A 10 4.85 -18.72 8.27
CA SER A 10 3.51 -18.64 7.71
C SER A 10 3.42 -17.41 6.82
N PRO A 11 2.73 -17.47 5.65
CA PRO A 11 2.41 -16.28 4.86
C PRO A 11 1.63 -15.19 5.64
N THR A 12 1.10 -15.52 6.83
CA THR A 12 0.43 -14.59 7.75
C THR A 12 1.37 -13.89 8.71
N ASP A 13 2.65 -14.28 8.78
CA ASP A 13 3.64 -13.65 9.65
C ASP A 13 3.93 -12.21 9.22
N MET A 14 4.12 -11.33 10.22
CA MET A 14 4.49 -9.94 9.98
C MET A 14 5.86 -9.89 9.29
N GLN A 15 5.97 -9.08 8.22
CA GLN A 15 7.18 -8.97 7.40
C GLN A 15 7.62 -10.31 6.78
N PHE A 16 6.67 -11.23 6.48
CA PHE A 16 6.95 -12.53 5.88
C PHE A 16 7.93 -12.47 4.72
N ASP A 17 7.77 -11.50 3.81
CA ASP A 17 8.63 -11.32 2.63
C ASP A 17 10.09 -11.01 3.00
N LEU A 18 10.29 -10.09 3.94
CA LEU A 18 11.62 -9.73 4.43
C LEU A 18 12.25 -10.89 5.21
N VAL A 19 11.50 -11.49 6.12
CA VAL A 19 12.00 -12.57 6.99
C VAL A 19 12.29 -13.84 6.17
N SER A 20 11.46 -14.16 5.16
CA SER A 20 11.72 -15.30 4.26
C SER A 20 12.98 -15.11 3.43
N ALA A 21 13.23 -13.90 2.94
CA ALA A 21 14.44 -13.60 2.16
C ALA A 21 15.69 -13.74 3.03
N ILE A 22 15.66 -13.21 4.26
CA ILE A 22 16.77 -13.33 5.21
C ILE A 22 17.03 -14.80 5.57
N GLN A 23 15.99 -15.60 5.82
CA GLN A 23 16.15 -17.03 6.10
C GLN A 23 16.72 -17.80 4.91
N GLU A 24 16.31 -17.46 3.68
CA GLU A 24 16.88 -18.05 2.46
C GLU A 24 18.37 -17.73 2.34
N ASP A 25 18.76 -16.46 2.54
CA ASP A 25 20.16 -16.04 2.48
C ASP A 25 21.02 -16.73 3.55
N ILE A 26 20.48 -16.86 4.78
CA ILE A 26 21.13 -17.64 5.85
C ILE A 26 21.29 -19.11 5.45
N SER A 27 20.25 -19.73 4.87
CA SER A 27 20.29 -21.14 4.46
C SER A 27 21.30 -21.43 3.34
N ARG A 28 21.52 -20.45 2.46
CA ARG A 28 22.51 -20.51 1.37
C ARG A 28 23.92 -20.13 1.83
N SER A 29 24.04 -19.60 3.04
CA SER A 29 25.31 -19.16 3.60
C SER A 29 26.21 -20.35 3.92
N LEU A 30 27.51 -20.21 3.62
CA LEU A 30 28.52 -21.23 3.94
C LEU A 30 29.03 -21.15 5.39
N VAL A 31 28.56 -20.16 6.16
CA VAL A 31 28.95 -19.96 7.56
C VAL A 31 27.83 -20.37 8.50
N SER A 32 28.22 -20.85 9.69
CA SER A 32 27.27 -21.17 10.76
C SER A 32 26.79 -19.89 11.44
N TRP A 33 25.49 -19.76 11.60
CA TRP A 33 24.85 -18.61 12.22
C TRP A 33 24.37 -18.96 13.63
N SER A 34 24.65 -18.08 14.60
CA SER A 34 24.09 -18.16 15.95
C SER A 34 23.36 -16.85 16.24
N PRO A 35 22.02 -16.86 16.33
CA PRO A 35 21.25 -15.64 16.51
C PRO A 35 21.20 -15.22 17.98
N GLN A 36 21.35 -13.92 18.23
CA GLN A 36 21.18 -13.30 19.54
C GLN A 36 20.24 -12.10 19.42
N HIS A 37 19.24 -12.02 20.30
CA HIS A 37 18.35 -10.86 20.35
C HIS A 37 19.07 -9.68 21.02
N VAL A 38 18.95 -8.51 20.38
CA VAL A 38 19.46 -7.24 20.89
C VAL A 38 18.32 -6.22 20.87
N TYR A 39 18.09 -5.54 21.99
CA TYR A 39 17.04 -4.53 22.07
C TYR A 39 17.39 -3.28 21.26
N GLY A 40 16.39 -2.70 20.62
CA GLY A 40 16.54 -1.44 19.86
C GLY A 40 16.42 -0.22 20.76
N HIS A 41 16.94 0.92 20.27
CA HIS A 41 16.80 2.24 20.90
C HIS A 41 17.35 2.37 22.34
N LEU A 42 18.31 1.53 22.72
CA LEU A 42 18.94 1.59 24.03
C LEU A 42 19.74 2.89 24.24
N ASP A 43 20.12 3.59 23.16
CA ASP A 43 20.76 4.90 23.16
C ASP A 43 19.91 6.02 23.78
N LYS A 44 18.60 5.78 23.93
CA LYS A 44 17.69 6.71 24.61
C LYS A 44 17.67 6.55 26.13
N THR A 45 18.17 5.43 26.63
CA THR A 45 18.00 5.03 28.03
C THR A 45 19.30 4.69 28.74
N LEU A 46 20.35 4.31 28.02
CA LEU A 46 21.64 3.90 28.54
C LEU A 46 22.77 4.72 27.93
N LEU A 47 23.84 4.93 28.69
CA LEU A 47 25.08 5.47 28.17
C LEU A 47 25.86 4.36 27.43
N LEU A 48 26.70 4.74 26.47
CA LEU A 48 27.44 3.79 25.63
C LEU A 48 28.32 2.83 26.46
N GLU A 49 28.91 3.34 27.54
CA GLU A 49 29.76 2.59 28.47
C GLU A 49 28.99 1.51 29.25
N GLU A 50 27.68 1.67 29.38
CA GLU A 50 26.78 0.74 30.09
C GLU A 50 26.26 -0.37 29.15
N MET A 51 26.53 -0.25 27.85
CA MET A 51 26.07 -1.18 26.84
C MET A 51 27.03 -2.34 26.63
N THR A 52 26.48 -3.51 26.37
CA THR A 52 27.27 -4.65 25.89
C THR A 52 27.83 -4.39 24.49
N TRP A 53 28.87 -5.13 24.13
CA TRP A 53 29.48 -5.03 22.79
C TRP A 53 28.45 -5.21 21.65
N TRP A 54 27.51 -6.15 21.79
CA TRP A 54 26.48 -6.40 20.77
C TRP A 54 25.49 -5.23 20.63
N GLU A 55 25.14 -4.58 21.74
CA GLU A 55 24.24 -3.42 21.75
C GLU A 55 24.92 -2.20 21.11
N GLN A 56 26.19 -1.96 21.42
CA GLN A 56 26.99 -0.92 20.76
C GLN A 56 27.09 -1.17 19.25
N LYS A 57 27.33 -2.41 18.83
CA LYS A 57 27.36 -2.77 17.40
C LYS A 57 26.02 -2.62 16.71
N ASN A 58 24.91 -2.93 17.38
CA ASN A 58 23.58 -2.69 16.84
C ASN A 58 23.33 -1.19 16.58
N LEU A 59 23.77 -0.31 17.49
CA LEU A 59 23.69 1.15 17.28
C LEU A 59 24.56 1.61 16.12
N GLU A 60 25.79 1.11 16.02
CA GLU A 60 26.72 1.42 14.92
C GLU A 60 26.11 1.04 13.56
N VAL A 61 25.65 -0.20 13.43
CA VAL A 61 25.04 -0.70 12.18
C VAL A 61 23.77 0.07 11.84
N ASN A 62 22.93 0.39 12.83
CA ASN A 62 21.76 1.23 12.62
C ASN A 62 22.14 2.64 12.14
N GLY A 63 23.19 3.24 12.71
CA GLY A 63 23.73 4.52 12.27
C GLY A 63 24.19 4.49 10.81
N LEU A 64 24.98 3.48 10.44
CA LEU A 64 25.44 3.26 9.06
C LEU A 64 24.26 3.04 8.10
N ALA A 65 23.26 2.25 8.49
CA ALA A 65 22.07 2.03 7.67
C ALA A 65 21.27 3.33 7.44
N VAL A 66 21.16 4.18 8.46
CA VAL A 66 20.52 5.50 8.35
C VAL A 66 21.32 6.41 7.41
N GLU A 67 22.65 6.42 7.51
CA GLU A 67 23.53 7.20 6.63
C GLU A 67 23.43 6.74 5.17
N PHE A 68 23.53 5.43 4.93
CA PHE A 68 23.34 4.86 3.60
C PHE A 68 21.95 5.19 3.02
N CYS A 69 20.89 5.16 3.84
CA CYS A 69 19.57 5.61 3.42
C CYS A 69 19.54 7.11 3.05
N ARG A 70 20.32 7.96 3.72
CA ARG A 70 20.45 9.38 3.35
C ARG A 70 21.19 9.54 2.03
N GLU A 71 22.27 8.78 1.81
CA GLU A 71 23.03 8.78 0.55
C GLU A 71 22.16 8.33 -0.63
N LEU A 72 21.44 7.22 -0.50
CA LEU A 72 20.50 6.75 -1.52
C LEU A 72 19.44 7.80 -1.86
N LYS A 73 18.93 8.52 -0.85
CA LYS A 73 17.99 9.64 -1.06
C LYS A 73 18.66 10.80 -1.79
N ALA A 74 19.87 11.19 -1.41
CA ALA A 74 20.63 12.26 -2.04
C ALA A 74 20.93 11.95 -3.52
N ASN A 75 21.29 10.70 -3.80
CA ASN A 75 21.60 10.21 -5.14
C ASN A 75 20.34 9.84 -5.97
N HIS A 76 19.14 10.08 -5.43
CA HIS A 76 17.87 9.71 -6.05
C HIS A 76 17.73 8.20 -6.37
N GLN A 77 18.55 7.36 -5.75
CA GLN A 77 18.53 5.90 -5.83
C GLN A 77 17.63 5.34 -4.72
N LEU A 78 16.36 5.76 -4.70
CA LEU A 78 15.38 5.35 -3.67
C LEU A 78 14.87 3.91 -3.86
N ILE A 79 15.31 3.23 -4.91
CA ILE A 79 15.03 1.81 -5.15
C ILE A 79 16.35 1.09 -4.91
N ALA A 80 16.59 0.67 -3.66
CA ALA A 80 17.53 -0.44 -3.47
C ALA A 80 17.00 -1.59 -4.35
N PRO A 81 17.82 -2.21 -5.21
CA PRO A 81 17.38 -3.37 -5.96
C PRO A 81 16.91 -4.40 -4.93
N ASN A 82 15.60 -4.64 -4.87
CA ASN A 82 15.04 -5.80 -4.21
C ASN A 82 14.84 -6.86 -5.30
N PRO A 83 15.88 -7.66 -5.61
CA PRO A 83 15.82 -8.64 -6.69
C PRO A 83 14.68 -9.65 -6.47
N CYS A 84 14.31 -9.92 -5.22
CA CYS A 84 13.24 -10.85 -4.84
C CYS A 84 11.85 -10.33 -5.22
N LEU A 85 11.58 -9.03 -5.07
CA LEU A 85 10.30 -8.42 -5.49
C LEU A 85 10.07 -8.53 -7.00
N TRP A 86 11.11 -8.25 -7.81
CA TRP A 86 11.02 -8.39 -9.27
C TRP A 86 10.90 -9.85 -9.70
N GLY A 87 11.63 -10.77 -9.06
CA GLY A 87 11.48 -12.21 -9.25
C GLY A 87 10.02 -12.63 -9.03
N ARG A 88 9.42 -12.19 -7.92
CA ARG A 88 8.04 -12.47 -7.56
C ARG A 88 7.01 -11.86 -8.52
N TRP A 89 7.22 -10.63 -9.00
CA TRP A 89 6.31 -10.00 -9.98
C TRP A 89 6.37 -10.66 -11.36
N ARG A 90 7.57 -11.14 -11.74
CA ARG A 90 7.78 -11.92 -12.96
C ARG A 90 7.13 -13.30 -12.86
N GLU A 91 7.32 -14.00 -11.75
CA GLU A 91 6.70 -15.32 -11.48
C GLU A 91 5.17 -15.25 -11.46
N LYS A 92 4.62 -14.14 -10.95
CA LYS A 92 3.17 -13.90 -10.94
C LYS A 92 2.63 -13.27 -12.22
N GLN A 93 3.47 -13.10 -13.26
CA GLN A 93 3.11 -12.49 -14.55
C GLN A 93 2.39 -11.12 -14.45
N VAL A 94 2.66 -10.35 -13.39
CA VAL A 94 1.94 -9.09 -13.14
C VAL A 94 2.40 -7.98 -14.10
N VAL A 95 3.67 -8.02 -14.53
CA VAL A 95 4.26 -7.02 -15.43
C VAL A 95 5.24 -7.73 -16.38
N SER A 96 5.01 -7.65 -17.70
CA SER A 96 5.97 -8.16 -18.70
C SER A 96 7.22 -7.27 -18.79
N PRO A 97 8.36 -7.75 -19.30
CA PRO A 97 9.54 -6.93 -19.51
C PRO A 97 9.27 -5.68 -20.39
N GLU A 98 8.43 -5.83 -21.40
CA GLU A 98 8.03 -4.76 -22.32
C GLU A 98 7.16 -3.72 -21.60
N ALA A 99 6.19 -4.18 -20.80
CA ALA A 99 5.37 -3.32 -19.97
C ALA A 99 6.24 -2.55 -18.95
N LYS A 100 7.23 -3.21 -18.35
CA LYS A 100 8.17 -2.58 -17.41
C LYS A 100 8.94 -1.41 -18.05
N ALA A 101 9.41 -1.59 -19.28
CA ALA A 101 10.12 -0.55 -20.02
C ALA A 101 9.20 0.63 -20.42
N ALA A 102 7.90 0.37 -20.60
CA ALA A 102 6.91 1.38 -20.95
C ALA A 102 6.39 2.20 -19.74
N ILE A 103 6.65 1.78 -18.50
CA ILE A 103 6.21 2.51 -17.31
C ILE A 103 6.99 3.82 -17.16
N ALA A 104 6.27 4.93 -17.12
CA ALA A 104 6.81 6.25 -16.82
C ALA A 104 7.13 6.40 -15.31
N TRP A 105 8.21 5.77 -14.85
CA TRP A 105 8.60 5.71 -13.43
C TRP A 105 8.76 7.08 -12.78
N ASP A 106 9.31 8.07 -13.48
CA ASP A 106 9.48 9.43 -12.94
C ASP A 106 8.13 10.11 -12.66
N THR A 107 7.18 9.95 -13.59
CA THR A 107 5.81 10.46 -13.45
C THR A 107 5.09 9.80 -12.28
N LEU A 108 5.19 8.46 -12.19
CA LEU A 108 4.59 7.71 -11.08
C LEU A 108 5.24 8.08 -9.74
N GLY A 109 6.57 8.20 -9.70
CA GLY A 109 7.31 8.61 -8.50
C GLY A 109 6.92 10.01 -8.05
N ARG A 110 6.71 10.94 -9.00
CA ARG A 110 6.20 12.29 -8.69
C ARG A 110 4.77 12.24 -8.13
N ALA A 111 3.88 11.46 -8.75
CA ALA A 111 2.52 11.26 -8.25
C ALA A 111 2.54 10.71 -6.82
N MET A 112 3.28 9.62 -6.59
CA MET A 112 3.40 8.98 -5.27
C MET A 112 3.97 9.92 -4.20
N ARG A 113 4.97 10.75 -4.52
CA ARG A 113 5.53 11.72 -3.56
C ARG A 113 4.50 12.78 -3.13
N SER A 114 3.63 13.20 -4.04
CA SER A 114 2.62 14.23 -3.81
C SER A 114 1.35 13.76 -3.09
N LEU A 115 1.14 12.45 -2.93
CA LEU A 115 -0.03 11.94 -2.21
C LEU A 115 0.08 12.18 -0.70
N PRO A 116 -1.03 12.29 0.04
CA PRO A 116 -1.04 12.18 1.49
C PRO A 116 -0.51 10.82 1.97
N THR A 117 0.12 10.77 3.16
CA THR A 117 0.72 9.55 3.71
C THR A 117 -0.24 8.37 3.81
N GLY A 118 -1.51 8.63 4.17
CA GLY A 118 -2.56 7.61 4.21
C GLY A 118 -2.82 6.97 2.84
N LEU A 119 -2.88 7.77 1.78
CA LEU A 119 -3.09 7.29 0.41
C LEU A 119 -1.88 6.51 -0.10
N LYS A 120 -0.65 6.94 0.21
CA LYS A 120 0.58 6.18 -0.13
C LYS A 120 0.57 4.78 0.48
N SER A 121 0.22 4.70 1.77
CA SER A 121 0.10 3.42 2.47
C SER A 121 -1.01 2.55 1.89
N TRP A 122 -2.16 3.16 1.59
CA TRP A 122 -3.28 2.45 1.01
C TRP A 122 -2.95 1.87 -0.37
N ILE A 123 -2.44 2.68 -1.31
CA ILE A 123 -2.17 2.20 -2.67
C ILE A 123 -1.11 1.09 -2.66
N THR A 124 -0.10 1.21 -1.81
CA THR A 124 0.93 0.16 -1.65
C THR A 124 0.29 -1.14 -1.17
N LYS A 125 -0.55 -1.08 -0.13
CA LYS A 125 -1.28 -2.26 0.39
C LYS A 125 -2.25 -2.85 -0.63
N HIS A 126 -2.99 -2.00 -1.35
CA HIS A 126 -3.93 -2.42 -2.38
C HIS A 126 -3.21 -3.14 -3.52
N TRP A 127 -2.08 -2.59 -3.99
CA TRP A 127 -1.34 -3.13 -5.12
C TRP A 127 -0.69 -4.48 -4.83
N VAL A 128 -0.28 -4.74 -3.58
CA VAL A 128 0.20 -6.07 -3.16
C VAL A 128 -0.93 -7.00 -2.71
N GLY A 129 -2.19 -6.54 -2.80
CA GLY A 129 -3.39 -7.28 -2.42
C GLY A 129 -3.65 -7.39 -0.93
N MET A 130 -2.83 -6.77 -0.07
CA MET A 130 -2.92 -6.82 1.41
C MET A 130 -3.67 -5.62 2.02
N CYS A 131 -4.69 -5.12 1.33
CA CYS A 131 -5.55 -4.08 1.88
C CYS A 131 -6.70 -4.69 2.70
N GLY A 132 -7.37 -3.86 3.52
CA GLY A 132 -8.44 -4.30 4.41
C GLY A 132 -9.74 -4.67 3.70
N THR A 133 -9.70 -5.71 2.88
CA THR A 133 -10.84 -6.40 2.25
C THR A 133 -11.27 -7.60 3.08
N GLY A 134 -12.45 -8.17 2.82
CA GLY A 134 -12.98 -9.34 3.52
C GLY A 134 -11.97 -10.47 3.66
N LYS A 135 -11.29 -10.85 2.57
CA LYS A 135 -10.19 -11.83 2.60
C LYS A 135 -9.16 -11.55 3.68
N PHE A 136 -8.64 -10.33 3.75
CA PHE A 136 -7.59 -9.96 4.72
C PHE A 136 -8.14 -9.69 6.12
N LYS A 137 -9.37 -9.21 6.24
CA LYS A 137 -10.02 -9.03 7.53
C LYS A 137 -10.29 -10.35 8.25
N VAL A 138 -10.62 -11.42 7.52
CA VAL A 138 -10.65 -12.79 8.08
C VAL A 138 -9.27 -13.25 8.51
N LEU A 139 -8.25 -13.06 7.64
CA LEU A 139 -6.86 -13.43 7.97
C LEU A 139 -6.34 -12.69 9.20
N TRP A 140 -6.78 -11.45 9.44
CA TRP A 140 -6.43 -10.65 10.62
C TRP A 140 -7.32 -10.94 11.84
N GLY A 141 -8.30 -11.84 11.74
CA GLY A 141 -9.23 -12.16 12.83
C GLY A 141 -10.21 -11.03 13.18
N LEU A 142 -10.41 -10.06 12.29
CA LEU A 142 -11.29 -8.92 12.49
C LEU A 142 -12.74 -9.20 12.05
N GLU A 143 -12.93 -10.10 11.08
CA GLU A 143 -14.25 -10.51 10.58
C GLU A 143 -14.34 -12.03 10.49
N LYS A 144 -15.56 -12.56 10.58
CA LYS A 144 -15.83 -14.01 10.48
C LYS A 144 -16.00 -14.49 9.03
N THR A 145 -16.20 -13.58 8.09
CA THR A 145 -16.51 -13.89 6.70
C THR A 145 -15.65 -13.03 5.77
N ALA A 146 -15.25 -13.62 4.64
CA ALA A 146 -14.55 -12.92 3.56
C ALA A 146 -15.51 -12.30 2.54
N ALA A 147 -16.81 -12.27 2.85
CA ALA A 147 -17.84 -11.72 1.98
C ALA A 147 -17.80 -10.18 1.94
N CYS A 148 -18.04 -9.63 0.77
CA CYS A 148 -18.25 -8.20 0.57
C CYS A 148 -19.50 -7.74 1.33
N PRO A 149 -19.44 -6.64 2.10
CA PRO A 149 -20.60 -6.14 2.85
C PRO A 149 -21.72 -5.62 1.95
N HIS A 150 -21.44 -5.31 0.69
CA HIS A 150 -22.43 -4.78 -0.25
C HIS A 150 -23.11 -5.86 -1.09
N CYS A 151 -22.36 -6.84 -1.63
CA CYS A 151 -22.92 -7.85 -2.54
C CYS A 151 -22.87 -9.29 -2.00
N GLY A 152 -22.21 -9.54 -0.88
CA GLY A 152 -22.09 -10.87 -0.27
C GLY A 152 -21.09 -11.83 -0.94
N SER A 153 -20.53 -11.49 -2.11
CA SER A 153 -19.54 -12.32 -2.81
C SER A 153 -18.17 -12.30 -2.11
N PHE A 154 -17.31 -13.28 -2.40
CA PHE A 154 -15.93 -13.29 -1.89
C PHE A 154 -15.18 -12.00 -2.26
N GLU A 155 -14.57 -11.36 -1.27
CA GLU A 155 -13.96 -10.05 -1.41
C GLU A 155 -12.43 -10.10 -1.27
N ASP A 156 -11.75 -9.97 -2.40
CA ASP A 156 -10.34 -9.60 -2.44
C ASP A 156 -10.16 -8.12 -2.82
N HIS A 157 -8.91 -7.69 -2.97
CA HIS A 157 -8.59 -6.31 -3.35
C HIS A 157 -9.16 -5.87 -4.70
N LEU A 158 -9.36 -6.79 -5.66
CA LEU A 158 -9.91 -6.46 -6.99
C LEU A 158 -11.43 -6.34 -6.92
N HIS A 159 -12.08 -7.16 -6.09
CA HIS A 159 -13.53 -7.12 -5.87
C HIS A 159 -14.04 -5.72 -5.52
N VAL A 160 -13.26 -4.92 -4.78
CA VAL A 160 -13.64 -3.53 -4.42
C VAL A 160 -13.97 -2.67 -5.64
N LEU A 161 -13.28 -2.90 -6.77
CA LEU A 161 -13.52 -2.19 -8.03
C LEU A 161 -14.53 -2.91 -8.93
N GLN A 162 -14.82 -4.18 -8.65
CA GLN A 162 -15.65 -5.07 -9.46
C GLN A 162 -16.99 -5.42 -8.79
N CYS A 163 -17.28 -4.79 -7.66
CA CYS A 163 -18.45 -5.12 -6.87
C CYS A 163 -19.73 -4.81 -7.66
N CYS A 164 -20.58 -5.83 -7.85
CA CYS A 164 -21.81 -5.72 -8.61
C CYS A 164 -22.99 -5.15 -7.80
N ALA A 165 -22.77 -4.74 -6.55
CA ALA A 165 -23.81 -4.10 -5.76
C ALA A 165 -24.21 -2.76 -6.40
N VAL A 166 -25.52 -2.49 -6.43
CA VAL A 166 -26.07 -1.26 -7.02
C VAL A 166 -25.40 -0.01 -6.45
N SER A 167 -25.15 0.02 -5.14
CA SER A 167 -24.46 1.13 -4.46
C SER A 167 -23.01 1.32 -4.92
N ALA A 168 -22.29 0.23 -5.20
CA ALA A 168 -20.92 0.26 -5.68
C ALA A 168 -20.88 0.68 -7.16
N THR A 169 -21.77 0.15 -8.00
CA THR A 169 -21.90 0.54 -9.41
C THR A 169 -22.20 2.03 -9.56
N GLN A 170 -23.14 2.57 -8.78
CA GLN A 170 -23.47 4.00 -8.80
C GLN A 170 -22.28 4.87 -8.40
N GLU A 171 -21.53 4.47 -7.36
CA GLU A 171 -20.33 5.19 -6.95
C GLU A 171 -19.25 5.12 -8.03
N TRP A 172 -19.04 3.95 -8.64
CA TRP A 172 -18.11 3.77 -9.75
C TRP A 172 -18.44 4.71 -10.91
N GLU A 173 -19.68 4.68 -11.41
CA GLU A 173 -20.15 5.55 -12.49
C GLU A 173 -19.93 7.03 -12.17
N ARG A 174 -20.25 7.43 -10.94
CA ARG A 174 -20.04 8.81 -10.48
C ARG A 174 -18.57 9.20 -10.50
N ARG A 175 -17.66 8.32 -10.04
CA ARG A 175 -16.21 8.57 -10.02
C ARG A 175 -15.61 8.58 -11.42
N VAL A 176 -16.00 7.65 -12.28
CA VAL A 176 -15.57 7.61 -13.68
C VAL A 176 -16.08 8.82 -14.46
N SER A 177 -17.31 9.26 -14.20
CA SER A 177 -17.86 10.49 -14.78
C SER A 177 -17.07 11.73 -14.32
N ALA A 178 -16.78 11.84 -13.03
CA ALA A 178 -15.94 12.93 -12.51
C ALA A 178 -14.53 12.95 -13.13
N LEU A 179 -13.92 11.77 -13.30
CA LEU A 179 -12.63 11.63 -13.98
C LEU A 179 -12.73 12.03 -15.47
N SER A 180 -13.80 11.65 -16.16
CA SER A 180 -14.08 12.04 -17.54
C SER A 180 -14.16 13.57 -17.70
N THR A 181 -14.94 14.23 -16.83
CA THR A 181 -15.04 15.70 -16.78
C THR A 181 -13.71 16.35 -16.46
N TRP A 182 -12.94 15.79 -15.52
CA TRP A 182 -11.60 16.30 -15.19
C TRP A 182 -10.66 16.21 -16.40
N MET A 183 -10.69 15.11 -17.16
CA MET A 183 -9.88 14.96 -18.37
C MET A 183 -10.25 15.99 -19.43
N ASP A 184 -11.55 16.31 -19.58
CA ASP A 184 -12.03 17.36 -20.48
C ASP A 184 -11.55 18.74 -20.04
N MET A 185 -11.65 19.06 -18.74
CA MET A 185 -11.15 20.33 -18.18
C MET A 185 -9.64 20.49 -18.34
N ARG A 186 -8.91 19.37 -18.41
CA ARG A 186 -7.46 19.35 -18.66
C ARG A 186 -7.09 19.31 -20.13
N LEU A 187 -8.07 19.37 -21.03
CA LEU A 187 -7.88 19.28 -22.49
C LEU A 187 -7.07 18.02 -22.87
N THR A 188 -7.36 16.91 -22.19
CA THR A 188 -6.73 15.62 -22.49
C THR A 188 -7.17 15.18 -23.88
N ASP A 189 -6.23 14.68 -24.69
CA ASP A 189 -6.53 14.18 -26.02
C ASP A 189 -7.68 13.15 -25.98
N HIS A 190 -8.62 13.27 -26.93
CA HIS A 190 -9.82 12.43 -26.98
C HIS A 190 -9.48 10.93 -27.08
N SER A 191 -8.42 10.58 -27.82
CA SER A 191 -7.99 9.19 -27.99
C SER A 191 -7.43 8.62 -26.68
N ILE A 192 -6.67 9.43 -25.94
CA ILE A 192 -6.14 9.07 -24.61
C ILE A 192 -7.28 8.91 -23.62
N LYS A 193 -8.21 9.88 -23.56
CA LYS A 193 -9.42 9.81 -22.72
C LYS A 193 -10.20 8.52 -22.99
N LYS A 194 -10.48 8.23 -24.26
CA LYS A 194 -11.22 7.03 -24.67
C LYS A 194 -10.50 5.76 -24.25
N ALA A 195 -9.18 5.67 -24.44
CA ALA A 195 -8.39 4.51 -24.04
C ALA A 195 -8.43 4.28 -22.51
N ILE A 196 -8.31 5.35 -21.71
CA ILE A 196 -8.39 5.26 -20.25
C ILE A 196 -9.76 4.79 -19.79
N LEU A 197 -10.85 5.34 -20.34
CA LEU A 197 -12.20 4.94 -19.97
C LEU A 197 -12.50 3.48 -20.36
N MET A 198 -12.00 3.02 -21.50
CA MET A 198 -12.11 1.61 -21.90
C MET A 198 -11.34 0.69 -20.95
N LEU A 199 -10.11 1.06 -20.58
CA LEU A 199 -9.31 0.33 -19.60
C LEU A 199 -10.04 0.21 -18.26
N LEU A 200 -10.60 1.31 -17.76
CA LEU A 200 -11.37 1.32 -16.52
C LEU A 200 -12.63 0.45 -16.62
N GLY A 201 -13.33 0.47 -17.76
CA GLY A 201 -14.46 -0.42 -18.01
C GLY A 201 -14.09 -1.90 -17.82
N GLY A 202 -12.98 -2.34 -18.39
CA GLY A 202 -12.48 -3.71 -18.22
C GLY A 202 -11.97 -4.03 -16.81
N VAL A 203 -11.56 -3.03 -16.03
CA VAL A 203 -11.21 -3.22 -14.61
C VAL A 203 -12.45 -3.50 -13.76
N CYS A 204 -13.54 -2.77 -14.01
CA CYS A 204 -14.81 -2.91 -13.28
C CYS A 204 -15.58 -4.16 -13.70
N ASP A 205 -15.60 -4.47 -14.98
CA ASP A 205 -16.25 -5.65 -15.52
C ASP A 205 -15.24 -6.44 -16.36
N PRO A 206 -14.63 -7.48 -15.78
CA PRO A 206 -13.68 -8.35 -16.49
C PRO A 206 -14.26 -9.09 -17.69
N THR A 207 -15.60 -9.12 -17.83
CA THR A 207 -16.27 -9.74 -18.99
C THR A 207 -16.30 -8.79 -20.19
N LEU A 208 -16.15 -7.48 -19.96
CA LEU A 208 -15.92 -6.52 -21.03
C LEU A 208 -14.53 -6.76 -21.64
N PRO A 209 -14.37 -6.57 -22.96
CA PRO A 209 -13.08 -6.75 -23.60
C PRO A 209 -12.03 -5.84 -22.95
N SER A 210 -11.19 -6.45 -22.11
CA SER A 210 -9.92 -5.86 -21.69
C SER A 210 -9.04 -5.70 -22.93
N THR A 211 -8.20 -4.68 -22.92
CA THR A 211 -7.40 -4.15 -24.02
C THR A 211 -6.32 -5.08 -24.60
N GLN A 212 -6.53 -6.40 -24.59
CA GLN A 212 -5.85 -7.29 -25.56
C GLN A 212 -6.15 -6.88 -27.02
N ALA A 213 -7.14 -5.99 -27.24
CA ALA A 213 -7.48 -5.37 -28.52
C ALA A 213 -7.16 -3.86 -28.65
N ILE A 214 -6.21 -3.28 -27.90
CA ILE A 214 -5.67 -1.97 -28.29
C ILE A 214 -4.74 -2.17 -29.48
N SER A 215 -5.28 -1.84 -30.65
CA SER A 215 -4.61 -1.70 -31.94
C SER A 215 -3.26 -0.94 -31.83
N PRO A 216 -2.27 -1.25 -32.68
CA PRO A 216 -0.99 -0.52 -32.79
C PRO A 216 -1.12 0.99 -33.05
N VAL A 217 -2.33 1.52 -33.25
CA VAL A 217 -2.62 2.96 -33.32
C VAL A 217 -2.27 3.70 -32.01
N VAL A 218 -2.41 3.08 -30.83
CA VAL A 218 -1.94 3.69 -29.56
C VAL A 218 -0.41 3.62 -29.42
N GLN A 219 0.26 2.70 -30.14
CA GLN A 219 1.72 2.66 -30.20
C GLN A 219 2.32 3.76 -31.08
N LEU A 220 1.60 4.27 -32.10
CA LEU A 220 2.15 5.23 -33.06
C LEU A 220 1.77 6.70 -32.81
N ALA A 221 0.65 7.00 -32.15
CA ALA A 221 0.12 8.37 -32.13
C ALA A 221 0.59 9.29 -30.97
N SER A 222 1.28 8.81 -29.93
CA SER A 222 1.51 9.62 -28.71
C SER A 222 2.96 9.78 -28.23
N TRP A 223 3.95 9.22 -28.93
CA TRP A 223 5.36 9.23 -28.46
C TRP A 223 6.17 10.48 -28.85
N HIS A 224 5.61 11.37 -29.67
CA HIS A 224 6.29 12.60 -30.12
C HIS A 224 5.95 13.86 -29.33
N ASN A 225 5.04 13.82 -28.36
CA ASN A 225 4.72 15.02 -27.55
C ASN A 225 5.23 14.89 -26.11
N ARG A 226 6.56 14.71 -25.94
CA ARG A 226 7.20 14.51 -24.63
C ARG A 226 7.26 15.76 -23.74
N LEU A 227 6.88 16.94 -24.23
CA LEU A 227 7.12 18.20 -23.51
C LEU A 227 5.89 18.80 -22.80
N SER A 228 4.65 18.49 -23.22
CA SER A 228 3.41 18.97 -22.57
C SER A 228 2.77 17.96 -21.60
N VAL A 229 3.16 16.69 -21.68
CA VAL A 229 2.54 15.55 -20.96
C VAL A 229 3.03 15.43 -19.51
N THR A 230 4.10 16.09 -19.10
CA THR A 230 4.76 15.84 -17.80
C THR A 230 4.01 16.42 -16.59
N LYS A 231 3.18 17.46 -16.73
CA LYS A 231 2.35 17.99 -15.61
C LYS A 231 0.97 17.35 -15.52
N ALA A 232 0.37 16.95 -16.65
CA ALA A 232 -0.96 16.34 -16.68
C ALA A 232 -0.91 14.86 -16.30
N SER A 233 0.16 14.15 -16.67
CA SER A 233 0.28 12.69 -16.49
C SER A 233 0.37 12.25 -15.02
N TRP A 234 1.15 12.92 -14.17
CA TRP A 234 1.22 12.52 -12.75
C TRP A 234 -0.08 12.84 -12.01
N LYS A 235 -0.78 13.92 -12.39
CA LYS A 235 -2.10 14.24 -11.83
C LYS A 235 -3.14 13.21 -12.24
N LEU A 236 -3.11 12.74 -13.49
CA LEU A 236 -3.94 11.62 -13.92
C LEU A 236 -3.69 10.37 -13.06
N SER A 237 -2.42 10.04 -12.75
CA SER A 237 -2.11 8.95 -11.82
C SER A 237 -2.73 9.18 -10.43
N GLN A 238 -2.75 10.42 -9.93
CA GLN A 238 -3.42 10.74 -8.67
C GLN A 238 -4.94 10.53 -8.75
N GLU A 239 -5.59 10.98 -9.83
CA GLU A 239 -7.04 10.80 -10.00
C GLU A 239 -7.42 9.32 -10.07
N LEU A 240 -6.60 8.49 -10.74
CA LEU A 240 -6.81 7.04 -10.79
C LEU A 240 -6.63 6.38 -9.41
N ILE A 241 -5.62 6.79 -8.64
CA ILE A 241 -5.42 6.33 -7.25
C ILE A 241 -6.60 6.76 -6.37
N ALA A 242 -7.06 8.01 -6.52
CA ALA A 242 -8.17 8.55 -5.78
C ALA A 242 -9.47 7.79 -6.08
N LEU A 243 -9.73 7.44 -7.35
CA LEU A 243 -10.88 6.62 -7.73
C LEU A 243 -10.92 5.31 -6.94
N GLY A 244 -9.83 4.54 -6.94
CA GLY A 244 -9.78 3.28 -6.18
C GLY A 244 -9.88 3.49 -4.67
N PHE A 245 -9.30 4.57 -4.16
CA PHE A 245 -9.40 4.92 -2.74
C PHE A 245 -10.85 5.19 -2.34
N TYR A 246 -11.59 5.96 -3.15
CA TYR A 246 -12.99 6.27 -2.89
C TYR A 246 -13.90 5.06 -3.00
N MET A 247 -13.65 4.15 -3.94
CA MET A 247 -14.36 2.87 -3.98
C MET A 247 -14.15 2.08 -2.69
N ARG A 248 -12.92 2.07 -2.15
CA ARG A 248 -12.61 1.47 -0.85
C ARG A 248 -13.29 2.21 0.30
N GLU A 249 -13.40 3.53 0.29
CA GLU A 249 -14.12 4.28 1.32
C GLU A 249 -15.62 3.97 1.31
N GLN A 250 -16.25 3.97 0.13
CA GLN A 250 -17.66 3.57 -0.04
C GLN A 250 -17.89 2.13 0.41
N ARG A 251 -16.96 1.21 0.10
CA ARG A 251 -17.03 -0.17 0.58
C ARG A 251 -17.06 -0.20 2.10
N ASN A 252 -16.19 0.55 2.76
CA ASN A 252 -16.14 0.56 4.21
C ASN A 252 -17.28 1.38 4.83
N SER A 253 -17.89 2.32 4.12
CA SER A 253 -19.01 3.10 4.66
C SER A 253 -20.23 2.23 4.99
N ALA A 254 -20.39 1.07 4.34
CA ALA A 254 -21.40 0.06 4.72
C ALA A 254 -21.10 -0.67 6.04
N GLN A 255 -19.85 -0.66 6.50
CA GLN A 255 -19.45 -1.22 7.80
C GLN A 255 -19.19 -0.14 8.86
N HIS A 256 -18.96 1.11 8.43
CA HIS A 256 -18.58 2.23 9.30
C HIS A 256 -19.72 2.81 10.17
N SER A 257 -20.98 2.35 10.07
CA SER A 257 -22.01 2.81 11.02
C SER A 257 -21.80 2.22 12.40
N ASP A 258 -21.34 0.98 12.51
CA ASP A 258 -21.35 0.26 13.79
C ASP A 258 -19.98 0.30 14.46
N ASP A 259 -18.89 0.19 13.70
CA ASP A 259 -17.53 0.15 14.24
C ASP A 259 -17.03 1.51 14.74
N ASN A 260 -17.39 2.63 14.09
CA ASN A 260 -17.02 3.98 14.55
C ASN A 260 -17.86 4.43 15.74
N VAL A 261 -19.13 4.00 15.82
CA VAL A 261 -19.98 4.23 17.00
C VAL A 261 -19.41 3.45 18.17
N GLN A 262 -19.05 2.17 18.00
CA GLN A 262 -18.42 1.38 19.07
C GLN A 262 -17.03 1.91 19.46
N LEU A 263 -16.21 2.40 18.53
CA LEU A 263 -14.90 2.98 18.85
C LEU A 263 -15.04 4.31 19.62
N ARG A 264 -15.99 5.17 19.22
CA ARG A 264 -16.30 6.42 19.93
C ARG A 264 -16.90 6.14 21.31
N GLU A 265 -17.75 5.13 21.43
CA GLU A 265 -18.32 4.71 22.71
C GLU A 265 -17.22 4.18 23.64
N ARG A 266 -16.32 3.31 23.15
CA ARG A 266 -15.15 2.83 23.91
C ARG A 266 -14.22 3.96 24.34
N HIS A 267 -13.98 4.94 23.47
CA HIS A 267 -13.21 6.14 23.82
C HIS A 267 -13.93 7.01 24.86
N ARG A 268 -15.26 7.14 24.77
CA ARG A 268 -16.06 7.89 25.74
C ARG A 268 -16.05 7.21 27.10
N THR A 269 -16.29 5.90 27.15
CA THR A 269 -16.22 5.09 28.38
C THR A 269 -14.81 5.10 28.98
N ALA A 270 -13.75 5.05 28.16
CA ALA A 270 -12.38 5.20 28.63
C ALA A 270 -12.12 6.60 29.20
N ASN A 271 -12.59 7.66 28.53
CA ASN A 271 -12.47 9.03 29.04
C ASN A 271 -13.28 9.26 30.32
N GLU A 272 -14.51 8.73 30.43
CA GLU A 272 -15.33 8.78 31.65
C GLU A 272 -14.71 7.97 32.80
N GLY A 273 -14.10 6.81 32.48
CA GLY A 273 -13.30 6.03 33.42
C GLY A 273 -12.07 6.79 33.92
N ILE A 274 -11.37 7.49 33.03
CA ILE A 274 -10.23 8.37 33.37
C ILE A 274 -10.72 9.56 34.23
N HIS A 275 -11.78 10.25 33.84
CA HIS A 275 -12.32 11.37 34.60
C HIS A 275 -12.84 10.96 35.99
N SER A 276 -13.42 9.77 36.14
CA SER A 276 -13.86 9.26 37.46
C SER A 276 -12.73 8.70 38.32
N GLN A 277 -11.63 8.20 37.73
CA GLN A 277 -10.42 7.78 38.47
C GLN A 277 -9.52 8.95 38.87
N PHE A 278 -9.54 10.04 38.11
CA PHE A 278 -8.64 11.18 38.28
C PHE A 278 -9.39 12.48 38.64
N ASP A 279 -10.47 12.39 39.42
CA ASP A 279 -11.09 13.54 40.09
C ASP A 279 -10.20 14.07 41.23
N MET A 280 -8.91 14.23 40.93
CA MET A 280 -7.92 14.95 41.73
C MET A 280 -7.97 16.38 41.20
N GLY A 281 -8.80 17.20 41.84
CA GLY A 281 -8.66 18.65 41.76
C GLY A 281 -7.24 19.08 42.19
N PRO A 282 -6.81 20.30 41.85
CA PRO A 282 -5.46 20.79 42.13
C PRO A 282 -5.16 21.00 43.63
N ASP A 283 -6.06 20.61 44.54
CA ASP A 283 -6.01 20.94 45.96
C ASP A 283 -5.14 19.99 46.81
N ASP A 284 -4.64 18.88 46.25
CA ASP A 284 -3.87 17.86 46.98
C ASP A 284 -2.49 17.49 46.37
N LEU A 285 -1.86 18.40 45.61
CA LEU A 285 -0.44 18.24 45.26
C LEU A 285 0.44 18.92 46.32
N PRO A 286 1.39 18.20 46.97
CA PRO A 286 2.31 18.79 47.94
C PRO A 286 3.30 19.79 47.34
#